data_AF-A0A7R9M939-F1
#
_entry.id   AF-A0A7R9M939-F1
#
_cell.length_a   1.000
_cell.length_b   1.000
_cell.length_c   1.000
_cell.angle_alpha   90.00
_cell.angle_beta   90.00
_cell.angle_gamma   90.00
#
_symmetry.space_group_name_H-M   'P 1'
#
loop_
_entity.id
_entity.type
_entity.pdbx_description
1 polymer ?
#
loop_
_entity_poly.entity_id
_entity_poly.type
_entity_poly.pdbx_seq_one_letter_code
_entity_poly.pdbx_strand_id
1 'polypeptide(L)'
;MGENIADNGGLRESFRAFQTYVKTYGEPQRLPYVSQYTPQQLYFLSYASIKCDLIRNYALRVRVYSGSHSPYKYRVNIPLFNFQPFSDAFKCKPNSTINRKDKCILW
;
A
#
# COMPACT_ATOMS: atom_id res chain seq x y z
N MET A 1 9.40 12.13 9.61
CA MET A 1 9.22 10.75 10.13
C MET A 1 7.75 10.42 10.39
N GLY A 2 6.99 11.30 11.05
CA GLY A 2 5.57 11.04 11.41
C GLY A 2 4.69 10.57 10.25
N GLU A 3 4.85 11.16 9.07
CA GLU A 3 4.08 10.79 7.87
C GLU A 3 4.29 9.35 7.39
N ASN A 4 5.50 8.79 7.57
CA ASN A 4 5.77 7.39 7.20
C ASN A 4 5.11 6.42 8.20
N ILE A 5 5.06 6.82 9.48
CA ILE A 5 4.36 6.05 10.52
C ILE A 5 2.85 6.10 10.24
N ALA A 6 2.33 7.27 9.89
CA ALA A 6 0.93 7.46 9.54
C ALA A 6 0.52 6.63 8.32
N ASP A 7 1.36 6.55 7.27
CA ASP A 7 1.05 5.71 6.10
C ASP A 7 0.97 4.21 6.46
N ASN A 8 1.86 3.72 7.33
CA ASN A 8 1.84 2.32 7.78
C ASN A 8 0.62 2.02 8.64
N GLY A 9 0.32 2.89 9.61
CA GLY A 9 -0.85 2.75 10.49
C GLY A 9 -2.16 2.87 9.72
N GLY A 10 -2.28 3.87 8.84
CA GLY A 10 -3.47 4.10 8.02
C GLY A 10 -3.78 2.93 7.08
N LEU A 11 -2.76 2.32 6.47
CA LEU A 11 -2.93 1.10 5.68
C LEU A 11 -3.50 -0.06 6.52
N ARG A 12 -2.96 -0.27 7.73
CA ARG A 12 -3.40 -1.35 8.63
C ARG A 12 -4.85 -1.18 9.08
N GLU A 13 -5.20 0.01 9.57
CA GLU A 13 -6.54 0.30 10.07
C GLU A 13 -7.58 0.29 8.95
N SER A 14 -7.28 0.87 7.79
CA SER A 14 -8.22 0.84 6.66
C SER A 14 -8.38 -0.57 6.08
N PHE A 15 -7.34 -1.40 6.06
CA PHE A 15 -7.45 -2.80 5.66
C PHE A 15 -8.26 -3.61 6.67
N ARG A 16 -8.07 -3.39 7.96
CA ARG A 16 -8.88 -4.00 9.02
C ARG A 16 -10.36 -3.63 8.85
N ALA A 17 -10.65 -2.35 8.61
CA ALA A 17 -12.01 -1.90 8.35
C ALA A 17 -12.62 -2.57 7.11
N PHE A 18 -11.85 -2.73 6.03
CA PHE A 18 -12.26 -3.48 4.85
C PHE A 18 -12.58 -4.95 5.17
N GLN A 19 -11.72 -5.63 5.94
CA GLN A 19 -11.98 -7.02 6.35
C GLN A 19 -13.23 -7.14 7.23
N THR A 20 -13.45 -6.20 8.15
CA THR A 20 -14.67 -6.14 8.96
C THR A 20 -15.91 -5.94 8.08
N TYR A 21 -15.84 -5.06 7.08
CA TYR A 21 -16.92 -4.87 6.12
C TYR A 21 -17.24 -6.17 5.37
N VAL A 22 -16.21 -6.85 4.82
CA VAL A 22 -16.39 -8.12 4.09
C VAL A 22 -17.00 -9.19 4.97
N LYS A 23 -16.59 -9.27 6.25
CA LYS A 23 -17.13 -10.23 7.20
C LYS A 23 -18.61 -9.97 7.52
N THR A 24 -19.01 -8.70 7.60
CA THR A 24 -20.37 -8.31 7.99
C THR A 24 -21.35 -8.33 6.82
N TYR A 25 -20.91 -7.91 5.64
CA TYR A 25 -21.78 -7.67 4.48
C TYR A 25 -21.50 -8.59 3.28
N GLY A 26 -20.46 -9.42 3.36
CA GLY A 26 -20.00 -10.25 2.26
C GLY A 26 -18.97 -9.56 1.36
N GLU A 27 -18.44 -10.31 0.39
CA GLU A 27 -17.48 -9.78 -0.59
C GLU A 27 -18.17 -8.76 -1.52
N PRO A 28 -17.51 -7.61 -1.81
CA PRO A 28 -18.01 -6.66 -2.80
C PRO A 28 -18.18 -7.30 -4.17
N GLN A 29 -19.12 -6.77 -4.95
CA GLN A 29 -19.26 -7.15 -6.35
C GLN A 29 -17.95 -6.93 -7.10
N ARG A 30 -17.56 -7.93 -7.91
CA ARG A 30 -16.39 -7.79 -8.78
C ARG A 30 -16.64 -6.72 -9.83
N LEU A 31 -15.67 -5.83 -9.99
CA LEU A 31 -15.73 -4.79 -11.01
C LEU A 31 -15.57 -5.40 -12.41
N PRO A 32 -16.36 -4.96 -13.40
CA PRO A 32 -16.16 -5.36 -14.78
C PRO A 32 -14.77 -4.90 -15.27
N TYR A 33 -14.18 -5.61 -16.22
CA TYR A 33 -12.86 -5.33 -16.83
C TYR A 33 -11.60 -5.52 -15.95
N VAL A 34 -11.76 -5.77 -14.65
CA VAL A 34 -10.66 -6.09 -13.71
C VAL A 34 -10.94 -7.36 -12.89
N SER A 35 -11.76 -8.26 -13.44
CA SER A 35 -12.25 -9.47 -12.78
C SER A 35 -11.18 -10.51 -12.44
N GLN A 36 -9.97 -10.35 -12.99
CA GLN A 36 -8.79 -11.13 -12.66
C GLN A 36 -8.24 -10.84 -11.26
N TYR A 37 -8.63 -9.71 -10.64
CA TYR A 37 -8.20 -9.35 -9.29
C TYR A 37 -9.28 -9.70 -8.27
N THR A 38 -8.86 -10.19 -7.10
CA THR A 38 -9.75 -10.36 -5.94
C THR A 38 -10.10 -9.02 -5.32
N PRO A 39 -11.20 -8.88 -4.55
CA PRO A 39 -11.50 -7.65 -3.82
C PRO A 39 -10.35 -7.18 -2.91
N GLN A 40 -9.63 -8.12 -2.29
CA GLN A 40 -8.44 -7.80 -1.50
C GLN A 40 -7.29 -7.24 -2.35
N GLN A 41 -7.04 -7.79 -3.55
CA GLN A 41 -6.05 -7.25 -4.47
C GLN A 41 -6.47 -5.86 -4.99
N LEU A 42 -7.76 -5.67 -5.29
CA LEU A 42 -8.31 -4.37 -5.70
C LEU A 42 -8.18 -3.30 -4.62
N TYR A 43 -8.35 -3.66 -3.33
CA TYR A 43 -8.08 -2.75 -2.22
C TYR A 43 -6.64 -2.20 -2.30
N PHE A 44 -5.64 -3.08 -2.47
CA PHE A 44 -4.24 -2.64 -2.55
C PHE A 44 -3.92 -1.85 -3.82
N LEU A 45 -4.53 -2.21 -4.95
CA LEU A 45 -4.40 -1.45 -6.19
C LEU A 45 -5.01 -0.04 -6.04
N SER A 46 -6.14 0.08 -5.34
CA SER A 46 -6.77 1.36 -5.02
C SER A 46 -5.90 2.20 -4.06
N TYR A 47 -5.34 1.57 -3.02
CA TYR A 47 -4.38 2.23 -2.13
C TYR A 47 -3.18 2.81 -2.89
N ALA A 48 -2.62 2.04 -3.82
CA ALA A 48 -1.47 2.46 -4.61
C ALA A 48 -1.83 3.54 -5.66
N SER A 49 -3.00 3.46 -6.28
CA SER A 49 -3.38 4.34 -7.40
C SER A 49 -3.55 5.80 -6.99
N ILE A 50 -3.94 6.07 -5.73
CA ILE A 50 -4.09 7.42 -5.17
C ILE A 50 -2.77 8.22 -5.21
N LYS A 51 -1.63 7.52 -5.24
CA LYS A 51 -0.30 8.12 -5.15
C LYS A 51 0.53 7.90 -6.42
N CYS A 52 -0.11 7.60 -7.55
CA CYS A 52 0.55 7.61 -8.85
C CYS A 52 1.00 9.02 -9.21
N ASP A 53 2.30 9.20 -9.47
CA ASP A 53 2.90 10.51 -9.76
C ASP A 53 4.04 10.36 -10.78
N LEU A 54 4.18 11.37 -11.64
CA LEU A 54 5.28 11.51 -12.59
C LEU A 54 5.93 12.87 -12.37
N ILE A 55 7.11 12.86 -11.77
CA ILE A 55 7.82 14.07 -11.34
C ILE A 55 9.17 14.21 -12.05
N ARG A 56 9.50 15.44 -12.49
CA ARG A 56 10.81 15.73 -13.08
C ARG A 56 11.92 15.56 -12.05
N ASN A 57 13.10 15.10 -12.48
CA ASN A 57 14.25 14.85 -11.61
C ASN A 57 14.64 16.06 -10.74
N TYR A 58 14.58 17.28 -11.29
CA TYR A 58 14.87 18.50 -10.52
C TYR A 58 13.87 18.69 -9.37
N ALA A 59 12.56 18.61 -9.67
CA ALA A 59 11.51 18.74 -8.67
C ALA A 59 11.56 17.61 -7.63
N LEU A 60 11.93 16.39 -8.05
CA LEU A 60 12.15 15.28 -7.13
C LEU A 60 13.29 15.56 -6.14
N ARG A 61 14.42 16.10 -6.61
CA ARG A 61 15.53 16.49 -5.73
C ARG A 61 15.07 17.53 -4.72
N VAL A 62 14.40 18.60 -5.17
CA VAL A 62 13.86 19.62 -4.27
C VAL A 62 12.93 19.00 -3.23
N ARG A 63 11.98 18.15 -3.65
CA ARG A 63 11.05 17.46 -2.73
C ARG A 63 11.78 16.59 -1.71
N VAL A 64 12.86 15.91 -2.10
CA VAL A 64 13.67 15.10 -1.18
C VAL A 64 14.38 15.97 -0.15
N TYR A 65 14.88 17.15 -0.53
CA TYR A 65 15.62 18.04 0.37
C TYR A 65 14.74 18.92 1.26
N SER A 66 13.63 19.45 0.74
CA SER A 66 12.79 20.44 1.43
C SER A 66 11.36 19.97 1.72
N GLY A 67 10.96 18.82 1.18
CA GLY A 67 9.62 18.28 1.40
C GLY A 67 9.45 17.65 2.78
N SER A 68 8.28 17.84 3.38
CA SER A 68 7.90 17.19 4.64
C SER A 68 7.55 15.71 4.49
N HIS A 69 7.31 15.26 3.26
CA HIS A 69 6.86 13.91 2.92
C HIS A 69 7.87 13.19 2.04
N SER A 70 8.01 11.88 2.25
CA SER A 70 8.76 11.02 1.32
C SER A 70 8.11 11.03 -0.08
N PRO A 71 8.88 10.82 -1.16
CA PRO A 71 8.31 10.71 -2.50
C PRO A 71 7.26 9.60 -2.59
N TYR A 72 6.21 9.82 -3.38
CA TYR A 72 5.02 8.97 -3.40
C TYR A 72 5.31 7.49 -3.70
N LYS A 73 6.23 7.18 -4.61
CA LYS A 73 6.69 5.81 -4.87
C LYS A 73 7.08 5.08 -3.57
N TYR A 74 7.78 5.76 -2.66
CA TYR A 74 8.21 5.17 -1.39
C TYR A 74 7.10 5.15 -0.34
N ARG A 75 6.20 6.15 -0.35
CA ARG A 75 4.99 6.16 0.49
C ARG A 75 4.01 5.04 0.15
N VAL A 76 4.05 4.49 -1.06
CA VAL A 76 3.27 3.29 -1.43
C VAL A 76 4.05 2.01 -1.14
N ASN A 77 5.25 1.90 -1.69
CA ASN A 77 5.97 0.63 -1.69
C ASN A 77 6.44 0.20 -0.30
N ILE A 78 6.85 1.15 0.57
CA ILE A 78 7.38 0.81 1.90
C ILE A 78 6.27 0.32 2.84
N PRO A 79 5.11 0.98 2.95
CA PRO A 79 4.00 0.43 3.74
C PRO A 79 3.53 -0.94 3.24
N LEU A 80 3.39 -1.14 1.92
CA LEU A 80 3.01 -2.44 1.36
C LEU A 80 4.05 -3.53 1.64
N PHE A 81 5.34 -3.17 1.59
CA PHE A 81 6.45 -4.05 1.98
C PHE A 81 6.34 -4.52 3.45
N ASN A 82 5.97 -3.61 4.36
CA ASN A 82 5.80 -3.90 5.79
C ASN A 82 4.50 -4.65 6.11
N PHE A 83 3.64 -4.90 5.11
CA PHE A 83 2.30 -5.44 5.32
C PHE A 83 2.14 -6.85 4.77
N GLN A 84 2.16 -7.84 5.67
CA GLN A 84 2.03 -9.25 5.30
C GLN A 84 0.78 -9.57 4.46
N PRO A 85 -0.42 -9.03 4.76
CA PRO A 85 -1.60 -9.29 3.95
C PRO A 85 -1.47 -8.88 2.47
N PHE A 86 -0.66 -7.87 2.15
CA PHE A 86 -0.33 -7.54 0.76
C PHE A 86 0.50 -8.64 0.10
N SER A 87 1.55 -9.10 0.80
CA SER A 87 2.42 -10.18 0.32
C SER A 87 1.63 -11.47 0.07
N ASP A 88 0.65 -11.78 0.92
CA ASP A 88 -0.21 -12.94 0.79
C ASP A 88 -1.18 -12.79 -0.39
N ALA A 89 -1.84 -11.63 -0.52
CA ALA A 89 -2.79 -11.35 -1.59
C ALA A 89 -2.17 -11.46 -2.99
N PHE A 90 -0.90 -11.06 -3.15
CA PHE A 90 -0.17 -11.14 -4.42
C PHE A 90 0.79 -12.33 -4.52
N LYS A 91 0.81 -13.22 -3.51
CA LYS A 91 1.70 -14.38 -3.46
C LYS A 91 3.17 -14.00 -3.71
N CYS A 92 3.62 -12.90 -3.10
CA CYS A 92 4.97 -12.37 -3.31
C CYS A 92 6.02 -13.38 -2.82
N LYS A 93 7.01 -13.68 -3.68
CA LYS A 93 8.10 -14.62 -3.34
C LYS A 93 8.82 -14.17 -2.05
N PRO A 94 9.13 -15.10 -1.13
CA PRO A 94 9.96 -14.79 0.04
C PRO A 94 11.31 -14.20 -0.39
N ASN A 95 11.81 -13.23 0.37
CA ASN A 95 13.04 -12.50 0.11
C ASN A 95 13.07 -11.72 -1.22
N SER A 96 11.94 -11.52 -1.89
CA SER A 96 11.86 -10.57 -3.00
C SER A 96 11.96 -9.13 -2.48
N THR A 97 12.23 -8.18 -3.37
CA THR A 97 12.34 -6.75 -3.05
C THR A 97 11.12 -6.22 -2.29
N ILE A 98 9.93 -6.79 -2.53
CA ILE A 98 8.66 -6.35 -1.91
C ILE A 98 8.22 -7.22 -0.72
N ASN A 99 8.88 -8.36 -0.46
CA ASN A 99 8.54 -9.27 0.64
C ASN A 99 9.81 -9.82 1.32
N ARG A 100 10.50 -8.98 2.10
CA ARG A 100 11.67 -9.39 2.91
C ARG A 100 11.23 -9.78 4.33
N LYS A 101 12.12 -10.45 5.05
CA LYS A 101 11.90 -10.92 6.42
C LYS A 101 11.74 -9.78 7.43
N ASP A 102 12.59 -8.76 7.32
CA ASP A 102 12.61 -7.64 8.26
C ASP A 102 11.52 -6.63 7.90
N LYS A 103 10.42 -6.64 8.66
CA LYS A 103 9.28 -5.74 8.47
C LYS A 103 9.15 -4.82 9.67
N CYS A 104 8.98 -3.53 9.42
CA CYS A 104 8.65 -2.57 10.47
C CYS A 104 7.14 -2.67 10.75
N ILE A 105 6.79 -3.26 11.90
CA ILE A 105 5.40 -3.39 12.33
C ILE A 105 5.15 -2.32 13.38
N LEU A 106 4.24 -1.41 13.06
CA LEU A 106 3.82 -0.31 13.92
C LEU A 106 2.29 -0.33 13.96
N TRP A 107 1.75 -0.35 15.18
CA TRP A 107 0.32 -0.46 15.50
C TRP A 107 -0.32 -1.80 15.10
#